data_AF-A0A429AX61-F1
#
_entry.id   AF-A0A429AX61-F1
#
_cell.length_a   1.000
_cell.length_b   1.000
_cell.length_c   1.000
_cell.angle_alpha   90.00
_cell.angle_beta   90.00
_cell.angle_gamma   90.00
#
_symmetry.space_group_name_H-M   'P 1'
#
loop_
_entity.id
_entity.type
_entity.pdbx_description
1 polymer ?
#
loop_
_entity_poly.entity_id
_entity_poly.type
_entity_poly.pdbx_seq_one_letter_code
_entity_poly.pdbx_strand_id
1 'polypeptide(L)'
;MGAIGSMSDRDLQTIKECLHAAVDGPFFPDWEFQTLMGFSREEVSAIAQAWPHTDDPGEQDDAVNNVLNMLLGYPHGQWSSWPEYSSATPQDIARLLARWRGDDGFDSTPEGTFDRLR
;
A
#
# COMPACT_ATOMS: atom_id res chain seq x y z
N MET A 1 -14.57 -14.04 0.78
CA MET A 1 -14.21 -13.35 2.04
C MET A 1 -13.02 -12.48 1.70
N GLY A 2 -13.17 -11.15 1.74
CA GLY A 2 -12.10 -10.22 1.37
C GLY A 2 -10.90 -10.31 2.32
N ALA A 3 -9.74 -9.85 1.86
CA ALA A 3 -8.46 -9.93 2.56
C ALA A 3 -8.51 -9.37 4.00
N ILE A 4 -9.35 -8.35 4.25
CA ILE A 4 -9.52 -7.73 5.58
C ILE A 4 -9.83 -8.74 6.69
N GLY A 5 -10.63 -9.78 6.40
CA GLY A 5 -11.05 -10.74 7.43
C GLY A 5 -9.91 -11.59 8.02
N SER A 6 -8.77 -11.67 7.33
CA SER A 6 -7.58 -12.39 7.79
C SER A 6 -6.45 -11.47 8.26
N MET A 7 -6.61 -10.15 8.16
CA MET A 7 -5.58 -9.17 8.55
C MET A 7 -5.57 -8.94 10.06
N SER A 8 -4.37 -8.81 10.62
CA SER A 8 -4.20 -8.38 12.02
C SER A 8 -4.45 -6.89 12.19
N ASP A 9 -4.71 -6.42 13.42
CA ASP A 9 -4.82 -4.98 13.71
C ASP A 9 -3.58 -4.18 13.26
N ARG A 10 -2.39 -4.80 13.36
CA ARG A 10 -1.14 -4.22 12.88
C ARG A 10 -1.13 -4.09 11.36
N ASP A 11 -1.63 -5.10 10.64
CA ASP A 11 -1.74 -5.05 9.18
C ASP A 11 -2.69 -3.93 8.76
N LEU A 12 -3.86 -3.84 9.39
CA LEU A 12 -4.83 -2.78 9.11
C LEU A 12 -4.26 -1.38 9.38
N GLN A 13 -3.50 -1.23 10.46
CA GLN A 13 -2.82 0.02 10.78
C GLN A 13 -1.73 0.36 9.75
N THR A 14 -0.91 -0.61 9.33
CA THR A 14 0.11 -0.39 8.30
C THR A 14 -0.51 -0.05 6.93
N ILE A 15 -1.64 -0.69 6.56
CA ILE A 15 -2.38 -0.33 5.35
C ILE A 15 -2.84 1.13 5.43
N LYS A 16 -3.42 1.54 6.58
CA LYS A 16 -3.85 2.92 6.79
C LYS A 16 -2.71 3.92 6.61
N GLU A 17 -1.55 3.65 7.22
CA GLU A 17 -0.36 4.48 7.08
C GLU A 17 0.11 4.57 5.63
N CYS A 18 0.08 3.46 4.87
CA CYS A 18 0.44 3.45 3.45
C CYS A 18 -0.54 4.26 2.59
N LEU A 19 -1.85 4.17 2.86
CA LEU A 19 -2.87 4.97 2.18
C LEU A 19 -2.64 6.47 2.42
N HIS A 20 -2.39 6.87 3.67
CA HIS A 20 -2.04 8.26 3.99
C HIS A 20 -0.70 8.68 3.41
N ALA A 21 0.32 7.81 3.42
CA ALA A 21 1.60 8.10 2.77
C ALA A 21 1.41 8.40 1.28
N ALA A 22 0.59 7.62 0.57
CA ALA A 22 0.32 7.88 -0.84
C ALA A 22 -0.33 9.26 -1.06
N VAL A 23 -1.31 9.63 -0.24
CA VAL A 23 -2.11 10.85 -0.39
C VAL A 23 -1.39 12.10 0.10
N ASP A 24 -0.78 12.04 1.27
CA ASP A 24 -0.23 13.19 2.01
C ASP A 24 1.30 13.29 1.86
N GLY A 25 1.93 12.27 1.26
CA GLY A 25 3.37 12.15 1.14
C GLY A 25 3.96 12.54 -0.21
N PRO A 26 5.28 12.77 -0.25
CA PRO A 26 5.99 13.18 -1.47
C PRO A 26 6.26 12.02 -2.45
N PHE A 27 5.67 10.83 -2.24
CA PHE A 27 6.03 9.61 -2.97
C PHE A 27 5.52 9.58 -4.40
N PHE A 28 4.41 10.28 -4.69
CA PHE A 28 3.78 10.26 -6.01
C PHE A 28 3.46 11.68 -6.46
N PRO A 29 3.92 12.11 -7.65
CA PRO A 29 3.61 13.44 -8.16
C PRO A 29 2.15 13.51 -8.63
N ASP A 30 1.51 14.67 -8.45
CA ASP A 30 0.08 14.85 -8.73
C ASP A 30 -0.30 14.51 -10.18
N TRP A 31 0.56 14.85 -11.15
CA TRP A 31 0.29 14.63 -12.57
C TRP A 31 0.27 13.14 -12.96
N GLU A 32 0.92 12.27 -12.18
CA GLU A 32 1.03 10.83 -12.47
C GLU A 32 0.17 9.98 -11.52
N PHE A 33 -0.32 10.56 -10.42
CA PHE A 33 -1.01 9.84 -9.36
C PHE A 33 -2.13 8.94 -9.88
N GLN A 34 -3.03 9.50 -10.70
CA GLN A 34 -4.15 8.74 -11.26
C GLN A 34 -3.70 7.62 -12.19
N THR A 35 -2.62 7.81 -12.94
CA THR A 35 -2.07 6.78 -13.83
C THR A 35 -1.44 5.62 -13.04
N LEU A 36 -0.75 5.92 -11.93
CA LEU A 36 -0.12 4.90 -11.09
C LEU A 36 -1.14 4.14 -10.23
N MET A 37 -2.13 4.86 -9.69
CA MET A 37 -3.09 4.28 -8.75
C MET A 37 -4.34 3.71 -9.41
N GLY A 38 -4.72 4.20 -10.59
CA GLY A 38 -6.05 3.96 -11.16
C GLY A 38 -7.16 4.81 -10.50
N PHE A 39 -6.80 5.64 -9.51
CA PHE A 39 -7.67 6.48 -8.69
C PHE A 39 -7.10 7.88 -8.59
N SER A 40 -7.98 8.88 -8.51
CA SER A 40 -7.60 10.23 -8.12
C SER A 40 -7.08 10.28 -6.68
N ARG A 41 -6.34 11.34 -6.34
CA ARG A 41 -5.82 11.53 -4.97
C ARG A 41 -6.96 11.70 -3.98
N GLU A 42 -8.06 12.32 -4.41
CA GLU A 42 -9.27 12.51 -3.63
C GLU A 42 -10.00 11.20 -3.33
N GLU A 43 -10.11 10.29 -4.30
CA GLU A 43 -10.70 8.95 -4.10
C GLU A 43 -9.87 8.13 -3.10
N VAL A 44 -8.54 8.10 -3.26
CA VAL A 44 -7.67 7.41 -2.29
C VAL A 44 -7.74 8.07 -0.91
N SER A 45 -7.86 9.40 -0.84
CA SER A 45 -8.06 10.12 0.43
C SER A 45 -9.36 9.73 1.13
N ALA A 46 -10.47 9.60 0.38
CA ALA A 46 -11.74 9.18 0.92
C ALA A 46 -11.66 7.74 1.49
N ILE A 47 -11.01 6.84 0.76
CA ILE A 47 -10.76 5.46 1.21
C ILE A 47 -9.89 5.46 2.48
N ALA A 48 -8.82 6.25 2.52
CA ALA A 48 -7.92 6.37 3.68
C ALA A 48 -8.66 6.85 4.94
N GLN A 49 -9.58 7.81 4.79
CA GLN A 49 -10.39 8.36 5.88
C GLN A 49 -11.44 7.36 6.39
N ALA A 50 -12.06 6.59 5.51
CA ALA A 50 -13.07 5.60 5.85
C ALA A 50 -12.46 4.29 6.40
N TRP A 51 -11.19 4.03 6.12
CA TRP A 51 -10.52 2.78 6.47
C TRP A 51 -10.65 2.38 7.95
N PRO A 52 -10.98 1.11 8.27
CA PRO A 52 -11.13 -0.04 7.34
C PRO A 52 -12.55 -0.23 6.77
N HIS A 53 -13.48 0.68 7.04
CA HIS A 53 -14.85 0.59 6.54
C HIS A 53 -14.93 0.96 5.06
N THR A 54 -15.84 0.33 4.33
CA THR A 54 -16.16 0.66 2.94
C THR A 54 -17.58 0.25 2.59
N ASP A 55 -18.19 1.01 1.69
CA ASP A 55 -19.44 0.65 1.02
C ASP A 55 -19.17 -0.08 -0.32
N ASP A 56 -17.95 0.05 -0.86
CA ASP A 56 -17.48 -0.66 -2.06
C ASP A 56 -16.20 -1.47 -1.75
N PRO A 57 -16.34 -2.79 -1.49
CA PRO A 57 -15.20 -3.66 -1.24
C PRO A 57 -14.28 -3.87 -2.44
N GLY A 58 -14.77 -3.72 -3.68
CA GLY A 58 -13.95 -3.89 -4.88
C GLY A 58 -13.02 -2.71 -5.08
N GLU A 59 -13.56 -1.49 -4.95
CA GLU A 59 -12.79 -0.26 -5.02
C GLU A 59 -11.71 -0.20 -3.93
N GLN A 60 -12.07 -0.58 -2.70
CA GLN A 60 -11.13 -0.63 -1.58
C GLN A 60 -10.00 -1.67 -1.84
N ASP A 61 -10.33 -2.82 -2.42
CA ASP A 61 -9.34 -3.86 -2.72
C ASP A 61 -8.31 -3.39 -3.75
N ASP A 62 -8.78 -2.81 -4.85
CA ASP A 62 -7.94 -2.26 -5.91
C ASP A 62 -7.05 -1.13 -5.39
N ALA A 63 -7.61 -0.19 -4.61
CA ALA A 63 -6.85 0.94 -4.07
C ALA A 63 -5.75 0.49 -3.10
N VAL A 64 -6.05 -0.42 -2.18
CA VAL A 64 -5.05 -0.96 -1.23
C VAL A 64 -3.96 -1.72 -1.98
N ASN A 65 -4.32 -2.60 -2.91
CA ASN A 65 -3.35 -3.33 -3.70
C ASN A 65 -2.44 -2.40 -4.50
N ASN A 66 -2.99 -1.38 -5.16
CA ASN A 66 -2.22 -0.46 -6.00
C ASN A 66 -1.29 0.41 -5.17
N VAL A 67 -1.75 0.96 -4.04
CA VAL A 67 -0.91 1.77 -3.14
C VAL A 67 0.27 0.97 -2.61
N LEU A 68 0.03 -0.23 -2.05
CA LEU A 68 1.11 -1.07 -1.52
C LEU A 68 2.10 -1.48 -2.62
N ASN A 69 1.60 -1.80 -3.81
CA ASN A 69 2.42 -2.19 -4.95
C ASN A 69 3.26 -1.02 -5.49
N MET A 70 2.67 0.17 -5.64
CA MET A 70 3.36 1.35 -6.15
C MET A 70 4.38 1.91 -5.17
N LEU A 71 4.13 1.86 -3.86
CA LEU A 71 5.13 2.25 -2.84
C LEU A 71 6.40 1.37 -2.88
N LEU A 72 6.31 0.15 -3.41
CA LEU A 72 7.46 -0.73 -3.58
C LEU A 72 8.08 -0.61 -4.97
N GLY A 73 7.26 -0.56 -6.02
CA GLY A 73 7.71 -0.67 -7.41
C GLY A 73 8.00 0.66 -8.11
N TYR A 74 7.37 1.76 -7.69
CA TYR A 74 7.61 3.06 -8.31
C TYR A 74 8.88 3.70 -7.72
N PRO A 75 9.83 4.16 -8.55
CA PRO A 75 11.10 4.70 -8.08
C PRO A 75 10.99 6.13 -7.53
N HIS A 76 10.19 6.31 -6.47
CA HIS A 76 9.92 7.62 -5.88
C HIS A 76 11.15 8.30 -5.24
N GLY A 77 12.15 7.53 -4.79
CA GLY A 77 13.37 8.07 -4.17
C GLY A 77 13.20 8.71 -2.78
N GLN A 78 11.97 8.86 -2.29
CA GLN A 78 11.63 9.54 -1.01
C GLN A 78 11.72 8.67 0.26
N TRP A 79 12.56 7.62 0.29
CA TRP A 79 12.67 6.75 1.48
C TRP A 79 13.18 7.49 2.73
N SER A 80 13.88 8.62 2.58
CA SER A 80 14.29 9.46 3.71
C SER A 80 13.11 10.10 4.44
N SER A 81 12.00 10.37 3.76
CA SER A 81 10.79 10.96 4.35
C SER A 81 9.82 9.91 4.89
N TRP A 82 10.00 8.63 4.53
CA TRP A 82 9.12 7.53 4.95
C TRP A 82 8.85 7.45 6.46
N PRO A 83 9.84 7.65 7.37
CA PRO A 83 9.60 7.57 8.81
C PRO A 83 8.58 8.58 9.37
N GLU A 84 8.24 9.63 8.61
CA GLU A 84 7.20 10.60 8.99
C GLU A 84 5.78 10.04 8.79
N TYR A 85 5.64 9.04 7.91
CA TYR A 85 4.34 8.50 7.49
C TYR A 85 4.08 7.09 8.02
N SER A 86 5.12 6.26 8.16
CA SER A 86 4.97 4.91 8.68
C SER A 86 6.24 4.39 9.35
N SER A 87 6.05 3.53 10.34
CA SER A 87 7.13 2.76 10.96
C SER A 87 7.45 1.45 10.22
N ALA A 88 6.64 1.05 9.24
CA ALA A 88 6.83 -0.17 8.48
C ALA A 88 8.07 -0.07 7.59
N THR A 89 8.83 -1.15 7.46
CA THR A 89 9.92 -1.20 6.48
C THR A 89 9.38 -1.61 5.09
N PRO A 90 10.13 -1.38 4.00
CA PRO A 90 9.76 -1.94 2.69
C PRO A 90 9.52 -3.45 2.73
N GLN A 91 10.25 -4.18 3.56
CA GLN A 91 10.05 -5.62 3.75
C GLN A 91 8.72 -5.94 4.44
N ASP A 92 8.29 -5.12 5.41
CA ASP A 92 6.99 -5.27 6.06
C ASP A 92 5.85 -5.03 5.07
N ILE A 93 5.97 -3.98 4.24
CA ILE A 93 4.99 -3.66 3.18
C ILE A 93 4.91 -4.80 2.15
N ALA A 94 6.05 -5.37 1.74
CA ALA A 94 6.08 -6.49 0.80
C ALA A 94 5.41 -7.77 1.34
N ARG A 95 5.63 -8.06 2.63
CA ARG A 95 4.94 -9.16 3.33
C ARG A 95 3.45 -8.91 3.47
N LEU A 96 3.08 -7.67 3.78
CA LEU A 96 1.68 -7.26 3.89
C LEU A 96 0.97 -7.38 2.55
N LEU A 97 1.57 -6.91 1.45
CA LEU A 97 1.04 -7.04 0.10
C LEU A 97 0.85 -8.51 -0.31
N ALA A 98 1.78 -9.39 0.05
CA ALA A 98 1.62 -10.82 -0.21
C ALA A 98 0.42 -11.40 0.54
N ARG A 99 0.28 -11.10 1.84
CA ARG A 99 -0.89 -11.51 2.63
C ARG A 99 -2.19 -10.95 2.05
N TRP A 100 -2.18 -9.68 1.62
CA TRP A 100 -3.32 -9.02 1.00
C TRP A 100 -3.81 -9.77 -0.24
N ARG A 101 -2.87 -10.18 -1.10
CA ARG A 101 -3.16 -10.96 -2.33
C ARG A 101 -3.53 -12.42 -2.09
N GLY A 102 -3.44 -12.91 -0.85
CA GLY A 102 -3.57 -14.34 -0.54
C GLY A 102 -2.38 -15.18 -1.02
N ASP A 103 -1.21 -14.55 -1.21
CA ASP A 103 0.04 -15.25 -1.49
C ASP A 103 0.65 -15.75 -0.18
N ASP A 104 0.31 -16.98 0.20
CA ASP A 104 0.87 -17.70 1.36
C ASP A 104 2.39 -17.93 1.22
N GLY A 105 2.92 -17.78 0.00
CA GLY A 105 4.28 -18.14 -0.40
C GLY A 105 5.25 -16.97 -0.47
N PHE A 106 5.08 -15.89 0.31
CA PHE A 106 6.08 -14.81 0.33
C PHE A 106 7.46 -15.36 0.66
N ASP A 107 8.34 -15.37 -0.34
CA ASP A 107 9.73 -15.68 -0.13
C ASP A 107 10.39 -14.51 0.61
N SER A 108 10.59 -14.71 1.91
CA SER A 108 11.22 -13.73 2.79
C SER A 108 12.73 -13.58 2.58
N THR A 109 13.31 -14.33 1.64
CA THR A 109 14.69 -14.15 1.25
C THR A 109 14.92 -12.77 0.62
N PRO A 110 16.18 -12.29 0.64
CA PRO A 110 16.55 -11.10 -0.12
C PRO A 110 16.14 -11.21 -1.59
N GLU A 111 16.22 -12.40 -2.21
CA GLU A 111 15.87 -12.61 -3.61
C GLU A 111 14.38 -12.32 -3.89
N GLY A 112 13.45 -12.87 -3.10
CA GLY A 112 12.02 -12.57 -3.25
C GLY A 112 11.67 -11.09 -3.00
N THR A 113 12.48 -10.40 -2.18
CA THR A 113 12.36 -8.96 -1.94
C THR A 113 12.92 -8.14 -3.10
N PHE A 114 14.09 -8.51 -3.64
CA PHE A 114 14.76 -7.81 -4.74
C PHE A 114 14.05 -8.04 -6.08
N ASP A 115 13.47 -9.21 -6.34
CA ASP A 115 12.74 -9.50 -7.58
C ASP A 115 11.46 -8.65 -7.73
N ARG A 116 10.93 -8.12 -6.63
CA ARG A 116 9.81 -7.17 -6.65
C ARG A 116 10.23 -5.70 -6.75
N LEU A 117 11.52 -5.41 -6.50
CA LEU A 117 12.10 -4.07 -6.53
C LEU A 117 12.94 -3.82 -7.79
N ARG A 118 12.91 -4.74 -8.77
CA ARG A 118 13.74 -4.73 -9.98
C ARG A 118 12.97 -4.38 -11.24
#